data_AF-A0A822AI36-F1
#
_entry.id   AF-A0A822AI36-F1
#
_cell.length_a   1.000
_cell.length_b   1.000
_cell.length_c   1.000
_cell.angle_alpha   90.00
_cell.angle_beta   90.00
_cell.angle_gamma   90.00
#
_symmetry.space_group_name_H-M   'P 1'
#
loop_
_entity.id
_entity.type
_entity.pdbx_description
1 polymer ?
#
loop_
_entity_poly.entity_id
_entity_poly.type
_entity_poly.pdbx_seq_one_letter_code
_entity_poly.pdbx_strand_id
1 'polypeptide(L)'
;MPSMFFQKNESQKKKLTQQWSKVKDIFSSISSIGGALKQDSQKCDHDSMPISIISTHIEKLNENLNQFETTFMYTQILKEILLTINFNQQHLEDFTNYCRENFVDNAVQLKIIKEFEKDYSNHSPIWWNTQESCLYSILSRAV
;
A
#
# COMPACT_ATOMS: atom_id res chain seq x y z
N MET A 1 -10.17 -8.21 -16.94
CA MET A 1 -10.80 -8.63 -15.68
C MET A 1 -12.28 -8.91 -15.94
N PRO A 2 -12.73 -10.17 -15.82
CA PRO A 2 -14.15 -10.51 -15.95
C PRO A 2 -14.90 -10.02 -14.72
N SER A 3 -16.00 -9.28 -14.92
CA SER A 3 -16.86 -8.80 -13.85
C SER A 3 -18.04 -9.74 -13.63
N MET A 4 -18.23 -10.18 -12.39
CA MET A 4 -19.39 -10.97 -11.95
C MET A 4 -20.43 -10.05 -11.30
N PHE A 5 -21.69 -10.19 -11.71
CA PHE A 5 -22.80 -9.38 -11.20
C PHE A 5 -23.90 -10.28 -10.61
N PHE A 6 -24.45 -9.86 -9.46
CA PHE A 6 -25.58 -10.49 -8.80
C PHE A 6 -26.85 -9.66 -9.02
N GLN A 7 -27.90 -10.23 -9.61
CA GLN A 7 -29.17 -9.52 -9.85
C GLN A 7 -30.38 -10.46 -9.70
N LYS A 8 -31.36 -10.06 -8.88
CA LYS A 8 -32.55 -10.86 -8.51
C LYS A 8 -33.70 -10.81 -9.54
N ASN A 9 -33.70 -9.84 -10.48
CA ASN A 9 -34.80 -9.63 -11.42
C ASN A 9 -34.53 -10.19 -12.83
N GLU A 10 -35.34 -11.17 -13.24
CA GLU A 10 -35.31 -11.87 -14.54
C GLU A 10 -35.43 -10.93 -15.76
N SER A 11 -36.29 -9.91 -15.69
CA SER A 11 -36.56 -8.98 -16.80
C SER A 11 -35.36 -8.08 -17.14
N GLN A 12 -34.50 -7.79 -16.16
CA GLN A 12 -33.29 -6.97 -16.35
C GLN A 12 -32.08 -7.80 -16.77
N LYS A 13 -32.10 -9.12 -16.50
CA LYS A 13 -31.04 -10.07 -16.88
C LYS A 13 -30.80 -10.08 -18.38
N LYS A 14 -31.87 -10.20 -19.18
CA LYS A 14 -31.78 -10.18 -20.65
C LYS A 14 -31.23 -8.86 -21.21
N LYS A 15 -31.59 -7.73 -20.60
CA LYS A 15 -31.12 -6.40 -21.02
C LYS A 15 -29.62 -6.21 -20.77
N LEU A 16 -29.11 -6.74 -19.65
CA LEU A 16 -27.69 -6.67 -19.28
C LEU A 16 -26.80 -7.57 -20.15
N THR A 17 -27.22 -8.81 -20.44
CA THR A 17 -26.46 -9.71 -21.32
C THR A 17 -26.37 -9.18 -22.75
N GLN A 18 -27.40 -8.46 -23.21
CA GLN A 18 -27.42 -7.86 -24.54
C GLN A 18 -26.57 -6.58 -24.64
N GLN A 19 -26.41 -5.82 -23.56
CA GLN A 19 -25.60 -4.59 -23.55
C GLN A 19 -24.10 -4.84 -23.30
N TRP A 20 -23.71 -5.95 -22.65
CA TRP A 20 -22.33 -6.15 -22.20
C TRP A 20 -21.78 -7.52 -22.58
N SER A 21 -21.11 -7.61 -23.73
CA SER A 21 -20.47 -8.83 -24.23
C SER A 21 -19.31 -9.35 -23.36
N LYS A 22 -18.82 -8.53 -22.42
CA LYS A 22 -17.75 -8.89 -21.48
C LYS A 22 -18.25 -9.58 -20.19
N VAL A 23 -19.56 -9.62 -19.97
CA VAL A 23 -20.14 -10.28 -18.80
C VAL A 23 -20.22 -11.76 -19.09
N LYS A 24 -19.41 -12.54 -18.39
CA LYS A 24 -19.31 -13.99 -18.57
C LYS A 24 -20.56 -14.71 -18.07
N ASP A 25 -21.05 -14.33 -16.89
CA ASP A 25 -22.21 -14.97 -16.25
C ASP A 25 -23.01 -13.99 -15.36
N ILE A 26 -24.34 -14.19 -15.30
CA ILE A 26 -25.25 -13.44 -14.41
C ILE A 26 -26.02 -14.43 -13.53
N PHE A 27 -25.84 -14.31 -12.21
CA PHE A 27 -26.41 -15.23 -11.24
C PHE A 27 -27.64 -14.64 -10.55
N SER A 28 -28.65 -15.48 -10.37
CA SER A 28 -29.93 -15.13 -9.71
C SER A 28 -29.99 -15.55 -8.23
N SER A 29 -29.01 -16.34 -7.75
CA SER A 29 -28.93 -16.76 -6.35
C SER A 29 -27.49 -16.73 -5.84
N ILE A 30 -27.33 -16.42 -4.55
CA ILE A 30 -26.01 -16.33 -3.90
C ILE A 30 -25.32 -17.70 -3.85
N SER A 31 -26.12 -18.78 -3.75
CA SER A 31 -25.65 -20.17 -3.80
C SER A 31 -25.00 -20.50 -5.15
N SER A 32 -25.57 -20.00 -6.25
CA SER A 32 -25.01 -20.17 -7.59
C SER A 32 -23.70 -19.41 -7.77
N ILE A 33 -23.59 -18.21 -7.19
CA ILE A 33 -22.32 -17.45 -7.16
C ILE A 33 -21.26 -18.20 -6.35
N GLY A 34 -21.62 -18.67 -5.15
CA GLY A 34 -20.71 -19.40 -4.28
C GLY A 34 -20.15 -20.66 -4.94
N GLY A 35 -20.99 -21.39 -5.68
CA GLY A 35 -20.56 -22.54 -6.47
C GLY A 35 -19.60 -22.18 -7.60
N ALA A 36 -19.91 -21.13 -8.36
CA ALA A 36 -19.05 -20.65 -9.46
C ALA A 36 -17.70 -20.13 -8.96
N LEU A 37 -17.69 -19.34 -7.89
CA LEU A 37 -16.46 -18.83 -7.27
C LEU A 37 -15.58 -19.96 -6.75
N LYS A 38 -16.16 -20.98 -6.11
CA LYS A 38 -15.42 -22.15 -5.62
C LYS A 38 -14.79 -22.95 -6.77
N GLN A 39 -15.48 -23.04 -7.90
CA GLN A 39 -14.96 -23.73 -9.08
C GLN A 39 -13.87 -22.92 -9.79
N ASP A 40 -14.01 -21.59 -9.86
CA ASP A 40 -13.01 -20.70 -10.45
C ASP A 40 -11.76 -20.62 -9.57
N SER A 41 -11.89 -20.61 -8.24
CA SER A 41 -10.74 -20.63 -7.33
C SER A 41 -9.92 -21.92 -7.47
N GLN A 42 -10.59 -23.08 -7.61
CA GLN A 42 -9.93 -24.36 -7.83
C GLN A 42 -9.18 -24.45 -9.17
N LYS A 43 -9.64 -23.73 -10.20
CA LYS A 43 -8.92 -23.64 -11.48
C LYS A 43 -7.74 -22.67 -11.42
N CYS A 44 -7.86 -21.60 -10.63
CA CYS A 44 -6.82 -20.60 -10.49
C CYS A 44 -5.53 -21.15 -9.88
N ASP A 45 -5.62 -22.14 -8.96
CA ASP A 45 -4.44 -22.79 -8.38
C ASP A 45 -3.66 -23.66 -9.39
N HIS A 46 -4.33 -24.17 -10.43
CA HIS A 46 -3.69 -25.00 -11.46
C HIS A 46 -3.01 -24.20 -12.59
N ASP A 47 -3.44 -22.96 -12.82
CA ASP A 47 -2.94 -22.07 -13.89
C ASP A 47 -2.13 -20.87 -13.36
N SER A 48 -1.79 -20.85 -12.06
CA SER A 48 -1.00 -19.78 -11.46
C SER A 48 0.47 -19.90 -11.88
N MET A 49 0.83 -19.40 -13.07
CA MET A 49 2.21 -19.03 -13.34
C MET A 49 2.63 -17.97 -12.30
N PRO A 50 3.66 -18.23 -11.47
CA PRO A 50 4.19 -17.19 -10.61
C PRO A 50 4.69 -16.04 -11.48
N ILE A 51 4.13 -14.85 -11.27
CA ILE A 51 4.60 -13.64 -11.93
C ILE A 51 5.96 -13.31 -11.32
N SER A 52 7.04 -13.67 -12.01
CA SER A 52 8.37 -13.18 -11.70
C SER A 52 8.53 -11.79 -12.32
N ILE A 53 8.63 -10.76 -11.47
CA ILE A 53 8.83 -9.36 -11.88
C ILE A 53 10.31 -9.09 -12.23
N ILE A 54 11.17 -10.10 -12.13
CA ILE A 54 12.61 -9.96 -12.31
C ILE A 54 12.94 -10.08 -13.80
N SER A 55 13.23 -8.95 -14.46
CA SER A 55 13.70 -8.91 -15.85
C SER A 55 14.94 -9.79 -16.05
N THR A 56 15.03 -10.54 -17.15
CA THR A 56 16.07 -11.56 -17.41
C THR A 56 17.52 -11.06 -17.59
N HIS A 57 17.87 -9.85 -17.16
CA HIS A 57 19.24 -9.35 -17.11
C HIS A 57 19.89 -9.62 -15.73
N ILE A 58 20.15 -10.91 -15.47
CA ILE A 58 20.59 -11.47 -14.18
C ILE A 58 21.88 -10.81 -13.64
N GLU A 59 22.77 -10.30 -14.51
CA GLU A 59 24.05 -9.70 -14.07
C GLU A 59 23.89 -8.30 -13.47
N LYS A 60 22.96 -7.48 -13.97
CA LYS A 60 22.65 -6.15 -13.40
C LYS A 60 21.69 -6.24 -12.20
N LEU A 61 21.05 -7.39 -12.04
CA LEU A 61 20.11 -7.63 -10.95
C LEU A 61 20.79 -7.98 -9.65
N ASN A 62 21.96 -8.62 -9.60
CA ASN A 62 22.54 -8.97 -8.30
C ASN A 62 22.83 -7.73 -7.43
N GLU A 63 23.29 -6.63 -8.03
CA GLU A 63 23.45 -5.36 -7.31
C GLU A 63 22.09 -4.73 -6.93
N ASN A 64 21.13 -4.73 -7.86
CA ASN A 64 19.80 -4.17 -7.63
C ASN A 64 18.97 -5.01 -6.64
N LEU A 65 19.08 -6.34 -6.64
CA LEU A 65 18.39 -7.25 -5.72
C LEU A 65 18.88 -7.01 -4.31
N ASN A 66 20.19 -6.93 -4.10
CA ASN A 66 20.76 -6.60 -2.80
C ASN A 66 20.22 -5.25 -2.30
N GLN A 67 20.10 -4.26 -3.19
CA GLN A 67 19.52 -2.95 -2.86
C GLN A 67 18.00 -3.02 -2.58
N PHE A 68 17.23 -3.80 -3.35
CA PHE A 68 15.80 -4.01 -3.15
C PHE A 68 15.52 -4.76 -1.85
N GLU A 69 16.28 -5.82 -1.55
CA GLU A 69 16.21 -6.57 -0.30
C GLU A 69 16.54 -5.66 0.89
N THR A 70 17.55 -4.82 0.76
CA THR A 70 17.95 -3.85 1.79
C THR A 70 16.87 -2.79 2.02
N THR A 71 16.35 -2.18 0.96
CA THR A 71 15.26 -1.17 1.05
C THR A 71 13.99 -1.78 1.63
N PHE A 72 13.68 -3.02 1.24
CA PHE A 72 12.54 -3.76 1.79
C PHE A 72 12.72 -4.03 3.28
N MET A 73 13.90 -4.50 3.72
CA MET A 73 14.23 -4.71 5.12
C MET A 73 14.06 -3.42 5.93
N TYR A 74 14.65 -2.30 5.47
CA TYR A 74 14.48 -1.01 6.14
C TYR A 74 13.03 -0.55 6.21
N THR A 75 12.26 -0.76 5.14
CA THR A 75 10.84 -0.41 5.11
C THR A 75 10.03 -1.26 6.09
N GLN A 76 10.33 -2.56 6.22
CA GLN A 76 9.67 -3.43 7.19
C GLN A 76 9.99 -3.02 8.62
N ILE A 77 11.28 -2.77 8.94
CA ILE A 77 11.71 -2.33 10.27
C ILE A 77 11.08 -0.99 10.63
N LEU A 78 11.10 -0.03 9.70
CA LEU A 78 10.46 1.28 9.90
C LEU A 78 8.95 1.14 10.15
N LYS A 79 8.27 0.33 9.35
CA LYS A 79 6.84 0.04 9.53
C LYS A 79 6.58 -0.57 10.91
N GLU A 80 7.40 -1.53 11.33
CA GLU A 80 7.26 -2.17 12.64
C GLU A 80 7.46 -1.16 13.77
N ILE A 81 8.50 -0.33 13.71
CA ILE A 81 8.76 0.76 14.66
C ILE A 81 7.55 1.70 14.75
N LEU A 82 7.05 2.19 13.61
CA LEU A 82 5.93 3.13 13.56
C LEU A 82 4.61 2.52 14.08
N LEU A 83 4.46 1.20 14.03
CA LEU A 83 3.28 0.47 14.51
C LEU A 83 3.34 0.06 15.98
N THR A 84 4.54 -0.25 16.47
CA THR A 84 4.71 -0.93 17.77
C THR A 84 5.17 0.01 18.86
N ILE A 85 5.92 1.06 18.53
CA ILE A 85 6.40 2.02 19.53
C ILE A 85 5.26 2.95 19.93
N ASN A 86 5.02 3.05 21.23
CA ASN A 86 4.20 4.10 21.80
C ASN A 86 5.05 5.37 21.96
N PHE A 87 4.92 6.30 21.03
CA PHE A 87 5.62 7.58 21.06
C PHE A 87 4.99 8.50 22.11
N ASN A 88 5.77 8.86 23.13
CA ASN A 88 5.38 9.87 24.11
C ASN A 88 5.86 11.26 23.66
N GLN A 89 5.42 12.29 24.38
CA GLN A 89 5.76 13.67 24.08
C GLN A 89 7.27 13.94 24.03
N GLN A 90 8.05 13.33 24.94
CA GLN A 90 9.49 13.51 24.99
C GLN A 90 10.18 12.97 23.72
N HIS A 91 9.76 11.80 23.23
CA HIS A 91 10.30 11.25 21.98
C HIS A 91 10.05 12.18 20.79
N LEU A 92 8.92 12.88 20.78
CA LEU A 92 8.57 13.83 19.72
C LEU A 92 9.41 15.10 19.80
N GLU A 93 9.61 15.64 21.00
CA GLU A 93 10.44 16.81 21.24
C GLU A 93 11.91 16.55 20.87
N ASP A 94 12.44 15.38 21.26
CA ASP A 94 13.80 14.98 20.89
C ASP A 94 13.94 14.88 19.36
N PHE A 95 12.96 14.27 18.69
CA PHE A 95 12.95 14.15 17.24
C PHE A 95 12.83 15.51 16.53
N THR A 96 11.96 16.41 16.99
CA THR A 96 11.75 17.70 16.34
C THR A 96 12.91 18.65 16.57
N ASN A 97 13.57 18.57 17.73
CA ASN A 97 14.82 19.28 17.98
C ASN A 97 15.92 18.81 17.02
N TYR A 98 16.09 17.49 16.86
CA TYR A 98 17.01 16.93 15.87
C TYR A 98 16.67 17.41 14.43
N CYS A 99 15.39 17.39 14.04
CA CYS A 99 14.95 17.93 12.74
C CYS A 99 15.38 19.41 12.59
N ARG A 100 15.13 20.27 13.59
CA ARG A 100 15.45 21.71 13.50
C ARG A 100 16.94 21.97 13.30
N GLU A 101 17.80 21.23 13.99
CA GLU A 101 19.25 21.34 13.84
C GLU A 101 19.71 20.93 12.42
N ASN A 102 19.10 19.89 11.85
CA ASN A 102 19.45 19.37 10.52
C ASN A 102 18.86 20.16 9.34
N PHE A 103 17.87 21.02 9.61
CA PHE A 103 17.13 21.79 8.59
C PHE A 103 17.13 23.30 8.86
N VAL A 104 18.14 23.82 9.57
CA VAL A 104 18.22 25.24 9.99
C VAL A 104 18.02 26.25 8.86
N ASP A 105 18.51 25.94 7.65
CA ASP A 105 18.41 26.82 6.48
C ASP A 105 17.22 26.48 5.55
N ASN A 106 16.41 25.48 5.90
CA ASN A 106 15.27 25.05 5.10
C ASN A 106 13.95 25.51 5.71
N ALA A 107 13.52 26.72 5.33
CA ALA A 107 12.29 27.33 5.81
C ALA A 107 11.03 26.47 5.58
N VAL A 108 11.00 25.66 4.51
CA VAL A 108 9.89 24.74 4.21
C VAL A 108 9.85 23.62 5.26
N GLN A 109 10.98 22.98 5.52
CA GLN A 109 11.08 21.92 6.52
C GLN A 109 10.82 22.44 7.94
N LEU A 110 11.31 23.63 8.29
CA LEU A 110 11.00 24.27 9.57
C LEU A 110 9.51 24.53 9.78
N LYS A 111 8.78 24.84 8.70
CA LYS A 111 7.31 24.98 8.77
C LYS A 111 6.64 23.62 9.00
N ILE A 112 7.05 22.59 8.26
CA ILE A 112 6.55 21.22 8.41
C ILE A 112 6.79 20.68 9.83
N ILE A 113 7.97 20.96 10.42
CA ILE A 113 8.29 20.55 11.80
C ILE A 113 7.33 21.19 12.81
N LYS A 114 7.00 22.47 12.63
CA LYS A 114 6.03 23.17 13.49
C LYS A 114 4.61 22.61 13.35
N GLU A 115 4.20 22.28 12.13
CA GLU A 115 2.91 21.63 11.87
C GLU A 115 2.86 20.24 12.50
N PHE A 116 3.93 19.46 12.34
CA PHE A 116 4.09 18.16 12.99
C PHE A 116 3.95 18.26 14.51
N GLU A 117 4.67 19.14 15.19
CA GLU A 117 4.59 19.28 16.65
C GLU A 117 3.19 19.64 17.14
N LYS A 118 2.53 20.54 16.43
CA LYS A 118 1.19 21.02 16.80
C LYS A 118 0.13 19.95 16.62
N ASP A 119 0.19 19.26 15.48
CA ASP A 119 -0.91 18.39 15.03
C ASP A 119 -0.58 16.90 15.15
N TYR A 120 0.58 16.53 15.73
CA TYR A 120 1.02 15.14 15.82
C TYR A 120 -0.06 14.22 16.39
N SER A 121 -0.65 14.62 17.51
CA SER A 121 -1.67 13.86 18.25
C SER A 121 -2.96 13.62 17.47
N ASN A 122 -3.20 14.36 16.39
CA ASN A 122 -4.38 14.19 15.55
C ASN A 122 -4.27 13.00 14.58
N HIS A 123 -3.06 12.45 14.40
CA HIS A 123 -2.77 11.43 13.40
C HIS A 123 -1.85 10.33 13.96
N SER A 124 -1.83 9.18 13.28
CA SER A 124 -0.91 8.10 13.64
C SER A 124 0.52 8.37 13.13
N PRO A 125 1.56 7.78 13.74
CA PRO A 125 2.94 7.90 13.25
C PRO A 125 3.11 7.49 11.78
N ILE A 126 2.36 6.47 11.33
CA ILE A 126 2.32 6.04 9.92
C ILE A 126 1.84 7.15 9.01
N TRP A 127 0.76 7.84 9.40
CA TRP A 127 0.18 8.91 8.58
C TRP A 127 1.24 9.96 8.27
N TRP A 128 1.99 10.38 9.29
CA TRP A 128 3.10 11.32 9.14
C TRP A 128 4.22 10.80 8.25
N ASN A 129 4.55 9.51 8.29
CA ASN A 129 5.56 8.90 7.40
C ASN A 129 5.11 8.83 5.93
N THR A 130 3.80 8.78 5.68
CA THR A 130 3.25 8.71 4.31
C THR A 130 2.97 10.08 3.68
N GLN A 131 2.98 11.16 4.47
CA GLN A 131 2.90 12.53 3.99
C GLN A 131 4.29 13.09 3.69
N GLU A 132 4.39 14.14 2.87
CA GLU A 132 5.63 14.93 2.69
C GLU A 132 5.98 15.69 3.99
N SER A 133 6.40 14.95 5.00
CA SER A 133 6.71 15.46 6.35
C SER A 133 8.22 15.46 6.62
N CYS A 134 8.64 15.97 7.79
CA CYS A 134 10.04 15.85 8.25
C CYS A 134 10.46 14.36 8.30
N LEU A 135 9.56 13.45 8.70
CA LEU A 135 9.85 12.01 8.79
C LEU A 135 10.25 11.44 7.43
N TYR A 136 9.43 11.65 6.41
CA TYR A 136 9.74 11.21 5.06
C TYR A 136 11.06 11.80 4.56
N SER A 137 11.26 13.10 4.77
CA SER A 137 12.46 13.84 4.31
C SER A 137 13.76 13.41 4.98
N ILE A 138 13.71 13.01 6.27
CA ILE A 138 14.87 12.46 6.98
C ILE A 138 15.16 11.05 6.49
N LEU A 139 14.13 10.22 6.41
CA LEU A 139 14.28 8.82 6.04
C LEU A 139 14.76 8.69 4.59
N SER A 140 14.29 9.54 3.69
CA SER A 140 14.75 9.57 2.29
C SER A 140 16.19 10.07 2.12
N ARG A 141 16.78 10.72 3.14
CA ARG A 141 18.19 11.16 3.13
C ARG A 141 19.12 10.14 3.80
N ALA A 142 18.59 9.28 4.65
CA ALA A 142 19.34 8.26 5.37
C ALA A 142 19.51 6.96 4.56
N VAL A 143 18.68 6.78 3.52
CA VAL A 143 18.72 5.67 2.53
C VAL A 143 19.46 6.13 1.28
#